data_AF-A0A1F7WXP7-F1
#
_entry.id   AF-A0A1F7WXP7-F1
#
_cell.length_a   1.000
_cell.length_b   1.000
_cell.length_c   1.000
_cell.angle_alpha   90.00
_cell.angle_beta   90.00
_cell.angle_gamma   90.00
#
_symmetry.space_group_name_H-M   'P 1'
#
loop_
_entity.id
_entity.type
_entity.pdbx_description
1 polymer ?
#
loop_
_entity_poly.entity_id
_entity_poly.type
_entity_poly.pdbx_seq_one_letter_code
_entity_poly.pdbx_strand_id
1 'polypeptide(L)'
;MAKAKFSIKKVGKNLKKVPLVVALPILFASFFLLGIYAGTAKDKLSSIFRIPPALLVSANEKISVRELKERLNNKNFTLINVHTPYEGEVVGTDTFVEYDGIVAARTQLPQDKNAEIVLYCKTGRMSSEALVTLKKLGYTNIKHLEGGMEAWERSGEKLLDLSDLPGKVLPEAGFSLPVSWGDIGPRLIALGVIDADKFENGLKPTDEQKKILREGGNIPISIDMKNGQFVVDMLWALGLAQKSIVYTEGPLGQEYAGRVGNFASTGGWSLARGDAVNYLNKFDLIPLTSEQQRRVGEIAKGVYRPCCGNSTWFPDCNHGMAALAAIELMVSKGLSDEEIYKEVLKLNSFWFPDTYLTTATYFARQGISWEDVSAKEALGEAYSSAKGAADIYAKVGPVQFKGGAGGSCGA
;
A
#
# COMPACT_ATOMS: atom_id res chain seq x y z
N MET A 1 -35.01 -77.97 -65.43
CA MET A 1 -36.26 -77.79 -64.67
C MET A 1 -36.30 -78.78 -63.52
N ALA A 2 -36.56 -78.25 -62.31
CA ALA A 2 -37.15 -78.88 -61.11
C ALA A 2 -36.48 -80.07 -60.37
N LYS A 3 -36.24 -79.78 -59.07
CA LYS A 3 -36.42 -80.59 -57.84
C LYS A 3 -35.39 -81.68 -57.47
N ALA A 4 -34.74 -81.46 -56.32
CA ALA A 4 -34.51 -82.49 -55.30
C ALA A 4 -34.31 -81.84 -53.91
N LYS A 5 -35.32 -81.93 -53.04
CA LYS A 5 -35.35 -82.69 -51.77
C LYS A 5 -34.25 -82.32 -50.76
N PHE A 6 -34.63 -81.52 -49.75
CA PHE A 6 -33.87 -81.38 -48.51
C PHE A 6 -34.31 -82.46 -47.50
N SER A 7 -33.31 -83.18 -46.97
CA SER A 7 -33.43 -84.19 -45.91
C SER A 7 -32.95 -83.61 -44.59
N ILE A 8 -33.68 -83.86 -43.50
CA ILE A 8 -33.35 -83.41 -42.15
C ILE A 8 -32.51 -84.50 -41.46
N LYS A 9 -31.32 -84.14 -40.98
CA LYS A 9 -30.61 -84.88 -39.94
C LYS A 9 -30.52 -84.00 -38.69
N LYS A 10 -31.23 -84.39 -37.63
CA LYS A 10 -30.97 -83.96 -36.25
C LYS A 10 -29.62 -84.56 -35.81
N VAL A 11 -28.90 -83.87 -34.92
CA VAL A 11 -28.46 -84.39 -33.61
C VAL A 11 -27.59 -83.35 -32.90
N GLY A 12 -27.96 -83.09 -31.64
CA GLY A 12 -27.06 -82.89 -30.51
C GLY A 12 -26.12 -81.69 -30.52
N LYS A 13 -26.51 -80.60 -29.85
CA LYS A 13 -25.53 -79.69 -29.24
C LYS A 13 -25.47 -79.93 -27.74
N ASN A 14 -24.44 -80.68 -27.36
CA ASN A 14 -23.89 -80.75 -26.02
C ASN A 14 -23.61 -79.33 -25.49
N LEU A 15 -24.16 -79.05 -24.31
CA LEU A 15 -23.77 -77.94 -23.45
C LEU A 15 -22.28 -78.09 -23.08
N LYS A 16 -21.42 -77.28 -23.70
CA LYS A 16 -20.09 -77.02 -23.18
C LYS A 16 -20.19 -75.87 -22.19
N LYS A 17 -19.89 -76.15 -20.92
CA LYS A 17 -19.72 -75.18 -19.84
C LYS A 17 -18.63 -74.18 -20.26
N VAL A 18 -18.97 -72.90 -20.37
CA VAL A 18 -17.99 -71.81 -20.44
C VAL A 18 -17.72 -71.37 -19.00
N PRO A 19 -16.46 -71.29 -18.55
CA PRO A 19 -16.13 -70.92 -17.19
C PRO A 19 -16.50 -69.46 -16.90
N LEU A 20 -16.91 -69.22 -15.66
CA LEU A 20 -17.30 -67.95 -15.04
C LEU A 20 -16.11 -66.98 -14.91
N VAL A 21 -15.41 -66.66 -16.01
CA VAL A 21 -14.25 -65.74 -16.01
C VAL A 21 -14.26 -64.75 -17.19
N VAL A 22 -15.30 -64.73 -18.03
CA VAL A 22 -15.38 -63.78 -19.18
C VAL A 22 -16.60 -62.84 -19.13
N ALA A 23 -17.42 -62.89 -18.08
CA ALA A 23 -18.59 -62.02 -17.93
C ALA A 23 -18.34 -60.71 -17.16
N LEU A 24 -17.13 -60.48 -16.63
CA LEU A 24 -16.80 -59.27 -15.85
C LEU A 24 -16.25 -58.08 -16.67
N PRO A 25 -15.57 -58.22 -17.83
CA PRO A 25 -15.05 -57.06 -18.56
C PRO A 25 -16.11 -56.32 -19.39
N ILE A 26 -17.21 -56.98 -19.80
CA ILE A 26 -18.23 -56.39 -20.70
C ILE A 26 -19.25 -55.55 -19.91
N LEU A 27 -19.50 -55.88 -18.64
CA LEU A 27 -20.29 -55.05 -17.72
C LEU A 27 -19.51 -53.82 -17.24
N PHE A 28 -18.19 -53.91 -17.09
CA PHE A 28 -17.36 -52.74 -16.76
C PHE A 28 -17.19 -51.78 -17.94
N ALA A 29 -17.02 -52.26 -19.17
CA ALA A 29 -16.92 -51.40 -20.35
C ALA A 29 -18.21 -50.63 -20.65
N SER A 30 -19.38 -51.23 -20.37
CA SER A 30 -20.68 -50.55 -20.53
C SER A 30 -20.96 -49.52 -19.42
N PHE A 31 -20.53 -49.77 -18.18
CA PHE A 31 -20.57 -48.76 -17.10
C PHE A 31 -19.54 -47.64 -17.28
N PHE A 32 -18.37 -47.91 -17.87
CA PHE A 32 -17.35 -46.90 -18.15
C PHE A 32 -17.77 -45.98 -19.31
N LEU A 33 -18.39 -46.52 -20.36
CA LEU A 33 -18.97 -45.71 -21.44
C LEU A 33 -20.20 -44.91 -20.99
N LEU A 34 -21.05 -45.44 -20.10
CA LEU A 34 -22.11 -44.65 -19.44
C LEU A 34 -21.54 -43.58 -18.49
N GLY A 35 -20.46 -43.87 -17.77
CA GLY A 35 -19.77 -42.93 -16.89
C GLY A 35 -19.11 -41.77 -17.65
N ILE A 36 -18.55 -42.03 -18.84
CA ILE A 36 -17.97 -41.00 -19.72
C ILE A 36 -19.08 -40.19 -20.40
N TYR A 37 -20.20 -40.81 -20.80
CA TYR A 37 -21.36 -40.07 -21.33
C TYR A 37 -22.07 -39.24 -20.25
N ALA A 38 -22.15 -39.74 -19.00
CA ALA A 38 -22.68 -39.00 -17.86
C ALA A 38 -21.73 -37.87 -17.40
N GLY A 39 -20.41 -38.07 -17.45
CA GLY A 39 -19.40 -37.05 -17.11
C GLY A 39 -19.41 -35.89 -18.10
N THR A 40 -19.41 -36.18 -19.41
CA THR A 40 -19.49 -35.16 -20.47
C THR A 40 -20.84 -34.45 -20.52
N ALA A 41 -21.93 -35.13 -20.12
CA ALA A 41 -23.23 -34.51 -19.91
C ALA A 41 -23.27 -33.64 -18.65
N LYS A 42 -22.55 -33.96 -17.56
CA LYS A 42 -22.53 -33.14 -16.33
C LYS A 42 -21.86 -31.78 -16.54
N ASP A 43 -20.78 -31.75 -17.32
CA ASP A 43 -20.07 -30.51 -17.68
C ASP A 43 -20.85 -29.69 -18.72
N LYS A 44 -21.62 -30.34 -19.61
CA LYS A 44 -22.56 -29.64 -20.50
C LYS A 44 -23.88 -29.23 -19.82
N LEU A 45 -24.40 -29.99 -18.86
CA LEU A 45 -25.63 -29.64 -18.12
C LEU A 45 -25.36 -28.52 -17.10
N SER A 46 -24.18 -28.49 -16.48
CA SER A 46 -23.79 -27.41 -15.57
C SER A 46 -23.56 -26.08 -16.29
N SER A 47 -23.24 -26.09 -17.58
CA SER A 47 -23.19 -24.88 -18.42
C SER A 47 -24.57 -24.45 -18.95
N ILE A 48 -25.51 -25.39 -19.12
CA ILE A 48 -26.89 -25.12 -19.57
C ILE A 48 -27.78 -24.58 -18.42
N PHE A 49 -27.48 -24.89 -17.16
CA PHE A 49 -28.23 -24.43 -15.98
C PHE A 49 -27.40 -23.54 -15.02
N ARG A 50 -26.60 -22.61 -15.55
CA ARG A 50 -26.05 -21.53 -14.70
C ARG A 50 -27.15 -20.54 -14.38
N ILE A 51 -27.73 -20.66 -13.18
CA ILE A 51 -28.57 -19.60 -12.60
C ILE A 51 -27.71 -18.33 -12.53
N PRO A 52 -28.09 -17.22 -13.18
CA PRO A 52 -27.41 -15.94 -13.04
C PRO A 52 -27.22 -15.62 -11.56
N PRO A 53 -26.02 -15.24 -11.10
CA PRO A 53 -25.77 -14.97 -9.67
C PRO A 53 -26.74 -13.94 -9.07
N ALA A 54 -27.21 -12.98 -9.87
CA ALA A 54 -28.27 -12.04 -9.49
C ALA A 54 -29.60 -12.71 -9.07
N LEU A 55 -29.93 -13.90 -9.58
CA LEU A 55 -31.10 -14.70 -9.17
C LEU A 55 -30.87 -15.50 -7.88
N LEU A 56 -29.63 -15.58 -7.39
CA LEU A 56 -29.27 -16.20 -6.11
C LEU A 56 -29.24 -15.18 -4.96
N VAL A 57 -29.47 -13.90 -5.26
CA VAL A 57 -29.52 -12.80 -4.29
C VAL A 57 -30.97 -12.53 -3.89
N SER A 58 -31.25 -12.53 -2.58
CA SER A 58 -32.59 -12.23 -2.06
C SER A 58 -32.83 -10.73 -1.87
N ALA A 59 -34.09 -10.32 -1.75
CA ALA A 59 -34.44 -8.89 -1.62
C ALA A 59 -33.80 -8.20 -0.40
N ASN A 60 -33.57 -8.93 0.70
CA ASN A 60 -32.88 -8.43 1.90
C ASN A 60 -31.36 -8.29 1.74
N GLU A 61 -30.77 -8.86 0.69
CA GLU A 61 -29.35 -8.78 0.33
C GLU A 61 -29.07 -7.61 -0.63
N LYS A 62 -30.08 -6.76 -0.85
CA LYS A 62 -29.98 -5.51 -1.62
C LYS A 62 -30.01 -4.32 -0.68
N ILE A 63 -29.29 -3.27 -1.04
CA ILE A 63 -29.40 -1.94 -0.44
C ILE A 63 -29.71 -0.92 -1.53
N SER A 64 -30.70 -0.06 -1.28
CA SER A 64 -31.02 1.04 -2.20
C SER A 64 -30.02 2.18 -2.06
N VAL A 65 -29.89 3.03 -3.09
CA VAL A 65 -29.05 4.26 -3.02
C VAL A 65 -29.46 5.14 -1.84
N ARG A 66 -30.77 5.30 -1.60
CA ARG A 66 -31.30 6.07 -0.48
C ARG A 66 -30.85 5.50 0.87
N GLU A 67 -31.04 4.20 1.08
CA GLU A 67 -30.64 3.53 2.33
C GLU A 67 -29.13 3.61 2.54
N LEU A 68 -28.32 3.40 1.49
CA LEU A 68 -26.86 3.52 1.59
C LEU A 68 -26.44 4.94 2.00
N LYS A 69 -27.04 5.98 1.40
CA LYS A 69 -26.80 7.38 1.77
C LYS A 69 -27.13 7.66 3.24
N GLU A 70 -28.29 7.23 3.70
CA GLU A 70 -28.71 7.41 5.11
C GLU A 70 -27.73 6.72 6.06
N ARG A 71 -27.24 5.53 5.69
CA ARG A 71 -26.32 4.74 6.51
C ARG A 71 -24.87 5.21 6.49
N LEU A 72 -24.41 5.87 5.43
CA LEU A 72 -23.08 6.46 5.38
C LEU A 72 -22.87 7.55 6.45
N ASN A 73 -23.95 8.23 6.88
CA ASN A 73 -23.89 9.22 7.96
C ASN A 73 -23.55 8.62 9.33
N ASN A 74 -23.87 7.34 9.55
CA ASN A 74 -23.60 6.59 10.78
C ASN A 74 -23.00 5.24 10.41
N LYS A 75 -21.90 5.28 9.67
CA LYS A 75 -21.32 4.10 9.03
C LYS A 75 -20.84 3.08 10.07
N ASN A 76 -21.38 1.87 9.97
CA ASN A 76 -21.07 0.73 10.84
C ASN A 76 -20.88 -0.59 10.08
N PHE A 77 -20.57 -0.48 8.78
CA PHE A 77 -20.43 -1.59 7.83
C PHE A 77 -19.20 -1.34 6.95
N THR A 78 -18.66 -2.39 6.34
CA THR A 78 -17.58 -2.29 5.37
C THR A 78 -18.14 -2.10 3.97
N LEU A 79 -17.83 -0.98 3.32
CA LEU A 79 -18.21 -0.67 1.94
C LEU A 79 -17.06 -1.04 1.00
N ILE A 80 -17.32 -1.95 0.05
CA ILE A 80 -16.30 -2.51 -0.84
C ILE A 80 -16.68 -2.27 -2.30
N ASN A 81 -15.79 -1.62 -3.03
CA ASN A 81 -15.86 -1.56 -4.48
C ASN A 81 -15.29 -2.83 -5.09
N VAL A 82 -16.07 -3.52 -5.92
CA VAL A 82 -15.61 -4.73 -6.62
C VAL A 82 -15.59 -4.63 -8.14
N HIS A 83 -15.78 -3.42 -8.66
CA HIS A 83 -15.81 -3.18 -10.10
C HIS A 83 -14.44 -3.27 -10.73
N THR A 84 -14.28 -4.08 -11.77
CA THR A 84 -13.06 -4.09 -12.59
C THR A 84 -13.42 -3.96 -14.08
N PRO A 85 -12.75 -3.09 -14.87
CA PRO A 85 -11.67 -2.17 -14.46
C PRO A 85 -12.18 -1.06 -13.53
N TYR A 86 -11.27 -0.45 -12.75
CA TYR A 86 -11.60 0.65 -11.84
C TYR A 86 -12.14 1.88 -12.59
N GLU A 87 -13.25 2.47 -12.13
CA GLU A 87 -13.92 3.63 -12.75
C GLU A 87 -14.36 4.69 -11.72
N GLY A 88 -13.69 4.75 -10.56
CA GLY A 88 -14.07 5.61 -9.43
C GLY A 88 -14.81 4.86 -8.32
N GLU A 89 -15.16 5.59 -7.25
CA GLU A 89 -15.69 5.01 -6.02
C GLU A 89 -16.85 5.80 -5.42
N VAL A 90 -17.65 5.17 -4.57
CA VAL A 90 -18.59 5.89 -3.70
C VAL A 90 -17.80 6.46 -2.52
N VAL A 91 -18.07 7.71 -2.13
CA VAL A 91 -17.44 8.27 -0.92
C VAL A 91 -17.80 7.43 0.30
N GLY A 92 -16.85 7.20 1.19
CA GLY A 92 -16.99 6.27 2.30
C GLY A 92 -16.62 4.82 1.97
N THR A 93 -16.09 4.51 0.79
CA THR A 93 -15.52 3.18 0.50
C THR A 93 -14.35 2.86 1.44
N ASP A 94 -14.32 1.65 2.00
CA ASP A 94 -13.18 1.22 2.83
C ASP A 94 -12.05 0.68 1.96
N THR A 95 -12.40 -0.23 1.04
CA THR A 95 -11.42 -0.97 0.24
C THR A 95 -11.91 -1.26 -1.17
N PHE A 96 -10.95 -1.51 -2.06
CA PHE A 96 -11.16 -1.92 -3.44
C PHE A 96 -10.64 -3.34 -3.63
N VAL A 97 -11.50 -4.24 -4.12
CA VAL A 97 -11.15 -5.64 -4.37
C VAL A 97 -11.88 -6.14 -5.60
N GLU A 98 -11.16 -6.52 -6.65
CA GLU A 98 -11.79 -7.08 -7.86
C GLU A 98 -12.68 -8.28 -7.52
N TYR A 99 -13.88 -8.33 -8.11
CA TYR A 99 -14.90 -9.34 -7.78
C TYR A 99 -14.42 -10.79 -7.94
N ASP A 100 -13.55 -11.06 -8.91
CA ASP A 100 -12.94 -12.36 -9.20
C ASP A 100 -11.67 -12.63 -8.38
N GLY A 101 -11.06 -11.59 -7.81
CA GLY A 101 -9.95 -11.67 -6.86
C GLY A 101 -10.36 -11.76 -5.38
N ILE A 102 -11.66 -11.67 -5.06
CA ILE A 102 -12.14 -11.49 -3.68
C ILE A 102 -11.75 -12.61 -2.70
N VAL A 103 -11.57 -13.83 -3.20
CA VAL A 103 -11.09 -14.97 -2.37
C VAL A 103 -9.62 -14.78 -1.99
N ALA A 104 -8.80 -14.28 -2.91
CA ALA A 104 -7.38 -14.02 -2.66
C ALA A 104 -7.20 -12.85 -1.70
N ALA A 105 -8.08 -11.85 -1.77
CA ALA A 105 -8.08 -10.67 -0.90
C ALA A 105 -8.70 -10.91 0.49
N ARG A 106 -8.82 -12.16 0.95
CA ARG A 106 -9.44 -12.51 2.26
C ARG A 106 -8.88 -11.75 3.46
N THR A 107 -7.63 -11.30 3.40
CA THR A 107 -6.97 -10.53 4.47
C THR A 107 -7.43 -9.08 4.54
N GLN A 108 -8.02 -8.56 3.46
CA GLN A 108 -8.59 -7.20 3.37
C GLN A 108 -10.09 -7.19 3.72
N LEU A 109 -10.69 -8.36 3.92
CA LEU A 109 -12.08 -8.49 4.33
C LEU A 109 -12.19 -8.52 5.87
N PRO A 110 -13.36 -8.16 6.44
CA PRO A 110 -13.60 -8.29 7.87
C PRO A 110 -13.32 -9.69 8.40
N GLN A 111 -12.57 -9.77 9.51
CA GLN A 111 -12.24 -11.06 10.13
C GLN A 111 -13.48 -11.69 10.78
N ASP A 112 -14.36 -10.88 11.36
CA ASP A 112 -15.68 -11.30 11.83
C ASP A 112 -16.61 -11.57 10.63
N LYS A 113 -17.07 -12.81 10.49
CA LYS A 113 -17.96 -13.23 9.40
C LYS A 113 -19.39 -12.69 9.52
N ASN A 114 -19.74 -12.14 10.69
CA ASN A 114 -21.02 -11.48 10.92
C ASN A 114 -20.96 -9.97 10.72
N ALA A 115 -19.76 -9.40 10.57
CA ALA A 115 -19.61 -8.00 10.24
C ALA A 115 -20.34 -7.70 8.92
N GLU A 116 -21.03 -6.56 8.88
CA GLU A 116 -21.79 -6.20 7.71
C GLU A 116 -20.89 -5.73 6.57
N ILE A 117 -21.11 -6.32 5.39
CA ILE A 117 -20.40 -5.96 4.15
C ILE A 117 -21.41 -5.45 3.14
N VAL A 118 -21.17 -4.27 2.58
CA VAL A 118 -21.91 -3.73 1.44
C VAL A 118 -20.99 -3.72 0.23
N LEU A 119 -21.35 -4.48 -0.80
CA LEU A 119 -20.61 -4.54 -2.06
C LEU A 119 -21.25 -3.60 -3.09
N TYR A 120 -20.45 -3.03 -3.96
CA TYR A 120 -20.98 -2.36 -5.15
C TYR A 120 -20.04 -2.53 -6.34
N CYS A 121 -20.59 -2.40 -7.54
CA CYS A 121 -19.82 -2.29 -8.77
C CYS A 121 -20.53 -1.28 -9.69
N LYS A 122 -20.23 -1.24 -11.01
CA LYS A 122 -20.91 -0.33 -11.94
C LYS A 122 -22.42 -0.49 -12.01
N THR A 123 -22.91 -1.68 -12.34
CA THR A 123 -24.35 -1.96 -12.58
C THR A 123 -25.00 -2.87 -11.54
N GLY A 124 -24.23 -3.42 -10.60
CA GLY A 124 -24.66 -4.41 -9.60
C GLY A 124 -24.37 -5.88 -9.97
N ARG A 125 -23.97 -6.18 -11.22
CA ARG A 125 -23.67 -7.55 -11.65
C ARG A 125 -22.50 -8.15 -10.86
N MET A 126 -21.31 -7.55 -10.93
CA MET A 126 -20.11 -8.08 -10.28
C MET A 126 -20.25 -8.15 -8.75
N SER A 127 -20.92 -7.16 -8.15
CA SER A 127 -21.20 -7.18 -6.70
C SER A 127 -22.12 -8.32 -6.29
N SER A 128 -23.10 -8.70 -7.12
CA SER A 128 -23.93 -9.89 -6.86
C SER A 128 -23.13 -11.20 -6.95
N GLU A 129 -22.15 -11.28 -7.86
CA GLU A 129 -21.25 -12.43 -8.01
C GLU A 129 -20.29 -12.56 -6.82
N ALA A 130 -19.71 -11.43 -6.41
CA ALA A 130 -18.87 -11.34 -5.21
C ALA A 130 -19.68 -11.71 -3.95
N LEU A 131 -20.93 -11.26 -3.82
CA LEU A 131 -21.82 -11.62 -2.70
C LEU A 131 -21.99 -13.14 -2.59
N VAL A 132 -22.32 -13.82 -3.70
CA VAL A 132 -22.46 -15.29 -3.73
C VAL A 132 -21.16 -15.98 -3.32
N THR A 133 -20.02 -15.43 -3.74
CA THR A 133 -18.70 -15.95 -3.35
C THR A 133 -18.43 -15.77 -1.85
N LEU A 134 -18.71 -14.59 -1.29
CA LEU A 134 -18.57 -14.33 0.14
C LEU A 134 -19.48 -15.21 1.00
N LYS A 135 -20.71 -15.49 0.57
CA LYS A 135 -21.61 -16.45 1.25
C LYS A 135 -20.98 -17.83 1.35
N LYS A 136 -20.32 -18.31 0.29
CA LYS A 136 -19.59 -19.59 0.30
C LYS A 136 -18.39 -19.59 1.24
N LEU A 137 -17.82 -18.41 1.52
CA LEU A 137 -16.75 -18.22 2.50
C LEU A 137 -17.26 -18.04 3.94
N GLY A 138 -18.57 -18.14 4.16
CA GLY A 138 -19.19 -18.12 5.49
C GLY A 138 -19.62 -16.74 5.99
N TYR A 139 -19.53 -15.68 5.18
CA TYR A 139 -20.08 -14.38 5.54
C TYR A 139 -21.62 -14.42 5.48
N THR A 140 -22.27 -13.90 6.51
CA THR A 140 -23.72 -14.04 6.72
C THR A 140 -24.49 -12.72 6.54
N ASN A 141 -23.81 -11.59 6.69
CA ASN A 141 -24.40 -10.26 6.62
C ASN A 141 -23.81 -9.45 5.46
N ILE A 142 -24.26 -9.76 4.24
CA ILE A 142 -23.77 -9.10 3.02
C ILE A 142 -24.95 -8.48 2.27
N LYS A 143 -24.79 -7.24 1.86
CA LYS A 143 -25.66 -6.58 0.89
C LYS A 143 -24.88 -6.17 -0.35
N HIS A 144 -25.58 -5.92 -1.45
CA HIS A 144 -25.00 -5.16 -2.55
C HIS A 144 -25.88 -4.00 -2.99
N LEU A 145 -25.25 -2.93 -3.47
CA LEU A 145 -25.93 -1.74 -3.96
C LEU A 145 -26.75 -2.09 -5.22
N GLU A 146 -28.06 -1.91 -5.14
CA GLU A 146 -28.96 -2.13 -6.27
C GLU A 146 -28.73 -1.07 -7.35
N GLY A 147 -28.47 -1.53 -8.57
CA GLY A 147 -28.15 -0.67 -9.72
C GLY A 147 -26.73 -0.07 -9.70
N GLY A 148 -25.93 -0.35 -8.67
CA GLY A 148 -24.50 0.01 -8.60
C GLY A 148 -24.21 1.52 -8.67
N MET A 149 -23.00 1.85 -9.12
CA MET A 149 -22.54 3.23 -9.31
C MET A 149 -23.43 4.02 -10.28
N GLU A 150 -24.00 3.40 -11.31
CA GLU A 150 -24.91 4.11 -12.22
C GLU A 150 -26.19 4.59 -11.51
N ALA A 151 -26.72 3.79 -10.58
CA ALA A 151 -27.87 4.22 -9.77
C ALA A 151 -27.48 5.32 -8.77
N TRP A 152 -26.26 5.24 -8.21
CA TRP A 152 -25.69 6.29 -7.38
C TRP A 152 -25.64 7.63 -8.12
N GLU A 153 -25.05 7.66 -9.32
CA GLU A 153 -24.94 8.86 -10.15
C GLU A 153 -26.32 9.37 -10.62
N ARG A 154 -27.24 8.48 -11.03
CA ARG A 154 -28.61 8.87 -11.38
C ARG A 154 -29.38 9.52 -10.22
N SER A 155 -28.95 9.32 -8.97
CA SER A 155 -29.53 9.98 -7.80
C SER A 155 -29.01 11.41 -7.57
N GLY A 156 -28.09 11.89 -8.40
CA GLY A 156 -27.46 13.20 -8.31
C GLY A 156 -26.14 13.22 -7.53
N GLU A 157 -25.70 12.08 -7.01
CA GLU A 157 -24.41 11.95 -6.32
C GLU A 157 -23.25 11.84 -7.30
N LYS A 158 -22.05 12.18 -6.85
CA LYS A 158 -20.82 12.01 -7.63
C LYS A 158 -20.04 10.81 -7.13
N LEU A 159 -19.29 10.18 -8.05
CA LEU A 159 -18.23 9.26 -7.67
C LEU A 159 -16.99 10.06 -7.24
N LEU A 160 -16.29 9.53 -6.26
CA LEU A 160 -14.95 9.92 -5.88
C LEU A 160 -13.99 9.52 -7.01
N ASP A 161 -13.40 10.53 -7.63
CA ASP A 161 -12.32 10.38 -8.59
C ASP A 161 -10.97 10.52 -7.87
N LEU A 162 -10.14 9.49 -7.96
CA LEU A 162 -8.80 9.45 -7.38
C LEU A 162 -7.70 9.61 -8.44
N SER A 163 -8.06 9.87 -9.71
CA SER A 163 -7.12 9.96 -10.82
C SER A 163 -6.13 11.13 -10.67
N ASP A 164 -6.55 12.21 -10.02
CA ASP A 164 -5.72 13.39 -9.75
C ASP A 164 -4.89 13.28 -8.45
N LEU A 165 -5.18 12.30 -7.60
CA LEU A 165 -4.58 12.16 -6.27
C LEU A 165 -3.05 12.05 -6.34
N PRO A 166 -2.44 11.28 -7.28
CA PRO A 166 -0.99 11.23 -7.38
C PRO A 166 -0.36 12.60 -7.66
N GLY A 167 -1.01 13.46 -8.46
CA GLY A 167 -0.50 14.81 -8.75
C GLY A 167 -0.56 15.75 -7.54
N LYS A 168 -1.47 15.50 -6.59
CA LYS A 168 -1.60 16.26 -5.34
C LYS A 168 -0.56 15.84 -4.30
N VAL A 169 -0.30 14.54 -4.20
CA VAL A 169 0.66 13.97 -3.23
C VAL A 169 2.11 14.08 -3.73
N LEU A 170 2.32 13.80 -5.02
CA LEU A 170 3.62 13.68 -5.68
C LEU A 170 3.62 14.47 -6.99
N PRO A 171 3.52 15.81 -6.95
CA PRO A 171 3.55 16.62 -8.17
C PRO A 171 4.86 16.38 -8.93
N GLU A 172 4.79 16.28 -10.27
CA GLU A 172 5.96 16.02 -11.11
C GLU A 172 7.05 17.10 -10.96
N ALA A 173 6.64 18.35 -10.73
CA ALA A 173 7.55 19.46 -10.48
C ALA A 173 8.27 19.40 -9.12
N GLY A 174 7.85 18.50 -8.23
CA GLY A 174 8.35 18.41 -6.87
C GLY A 174 7.95 19.60 -5.99
N PHE A 175 8.71 19.80 -4.92
CA PHE A 175 8.55 20.93 -4.00
C PHE A 175 9.90 21.55 -3.67
N SER A 176 9.88 22.84 -3.32
CA SER A 176 11.02 23.54 -2.73
C SER A 176 10.70 23.92 -1.30
N LEU A 177 11.57 23.50 -0.38
CA LEU A 177 11.46 23.89 1.02
C LEU A 177 11.88 25.37 1.18
N PRO A 178 11.37 26.06 2.21
CA PRO A 178 11.75 27.43 2.55
C PRO A 178 13.12 27.51 3.28
N VAL A 179 14.05 26.62 2.92
CA VAL A 179 15.44 26.54 3.38
C VAL A 179 16.35 26.22 2.20
N SER A 180 17.63 26.57 2.29
CA SER A 180 18.62 26.37 1.22
C SER A 180 19.84 25.58 1.70
N TRP A 181 20.57 25.00 0.74
CA TRP A 181 21.76 24.18 1.02
C TRP A 181 22.91 24.97 1.65
N GLY A 182 23.05 26.27 1.33
CA GLY A 182 24.12 27.10 1.88
C GLY A 182 25.50 26.46 1.67
N ASP A 183 26.29 26.36 2.73
CA ASP A 183 27.61 25.72 2.73
C ASP A 183 27.62 24.31 3.34
N ILE A 184 26.44 23.68 3.48
CA ILE A 184 26.27 22.37 4.14
C ILE A 184 27.19 21.30 3.52
N GLY A 185 27.13 21.12 2.19
CA GLY A 185 27.95 20.14 1.48
C GLY A 185 29.46 20.33 1.70
N PRO A 186 30.03 21.50 1.34
CA PRO A 186 31.45 21.78 1.54
C PRO A 186 31.91 21.59 2.99
N ARG A 187 31.09 21.99 3.97
CA ARG A 187 31.40 21.81 5.40
C ARG A 187 31.42 20.35 5.81
N LEU A 188 30.45 19.55 5.39
CA LEU A 188 30.40 18.12 5.70
C LEU A 188 31.57 17.36 5.09
N ILE A 189 32.02 17.75 3.88
CA ILE A 189 33.24 17.21 3.26
C ILE A 189 34.47 17.58 4.08
N ALA A 190 34.63 18.87 4.41
CA ALA A 190 35.79 19.36 5.16
C ALA A 190 35.94 18.65 6.51
N LEU A 191 34.82 18.40 7.20
CA LEU A 191 34.76 17.69 8.47
C LEU A 191 34.95 16.17 8.36
N GLY A 192 34.82 15.60 7.16
CA GLY A 192 34.95 14.17 6.91
C GLY A 192 33.69 13.35 7.19
N VAL A 193 32.58 14.03 7.49
CA VAL A 193 31.25 13.41 7.58
C VAL A 193 30.85 12.84 6.22
N ILE A 194 31.19 13.56 5.15
CA ILE A 194 31.11 13.07 3.77
C ILE A 194 32.52 12.88 3.21
N ASP A 195 32.77 11.70 2.67
CA ASP A 195 33.82 11.43 1.69
C ASP A 195 33.23 11.68 0.30
N ALA A 196 33.66 12.77 -0.34
CA ALA A 196 33.05 13.24 -1.59
C ALA A 196 33.14 12.19 -2.71
N ASP A 197 34.25 11.45 -2.78
CA ASP A 197 34.45 10.48 -3.84
C ASP A 197 33.61 9.22 -3.60
N LYS A 198 33.46 8.77 -2.34
CA LYS A 198 32.50 7.70 -2.03
C LYS A 198 31.07 8.13 -2.34
N PHE A 199 30.69 9.33 -1.92
CA PHE A 199 29.34 9.86 -2.11
C PHE A 199 28.98 9.96 -3.60
N GLU A 200 29.88 10.51 -4.42
CA GLU A 200 29.67 10.63 -5.86
C GLU A 200 29.65 9.28 -6.57
N ASN A 201 30.50 8.33 -6.17
CA ASN A 201 30.51 6.99 -6.76
C ASN A 201 29.27 6.17 -6.38
N GLY A 202 28.79 6.32 -5.14
CA GLY A 202 27.61 5.63 -4.62
C GLY A 202 26.31 6.13 -5.23
N LEU A 203 26.09 7.45 -5.20
CA LEU A 203 24.83 8.06 -5.62
C LEU A 203 24.80 8.46 -7.10
N LYS A 204 25.96 8.65 -7.74
CA LYS A 204 26.09 9.18 -9.10
C LYS A 204 25.28 10.48 -9.31
N PRO A 205 25.50 11.51 -8.48
CA PRO A 205 24.73 12.76 -8.54
C PRO A 205 24.90 13.45 -9.90
N THR A 206 23.90 14.26 -10.28
CA THR A 206 23.99 15.15 -11.45
C THR A 206 25.06 16.22 -11.23
N ASP A 207 25.44 16.94 -12.28
CA ASP A 207 26.45 18.00 -12.15
C ASP A 207 25.97 19.15 -11.26
N GLU A 208 24.67 19.47 -11.26
CA GLU A 208 24.07 20.42 -10.31
C GLU A 208 24.16 19.92 -8.86
N GLN A 209 23.91 18.63 -8.62
CA GLN A 209 24.02 18.02 -7.31
C GLN A 209 25.47 17.96 -6.82
N LYS A 210 26.44 17.67 -7.70
CA LYS A 210 27.88 17.76 -7.38
C LYS A 210 28.27 19.19 -7.01
N LYS A 211 27.72 20.19 -7.70
CA LYS A 211 27.94 21.59 -7.36
C LYS A 211 27.41 21.94 -5.96
N ILE A 212 26.18 21.51 -5.64
CA ILE A 212 25.62 21.65 -4.29
C ILE A 212 26.53 21.00 -3.24
N LEU A 213 27.01 19.79 -3.53
CA LEU A 213 27.87 19.02 -2.64
C LEU A 213 29.25 19.67 -2.42
N ARG A 214 29.94 20.10 -3.49
CA ARG A 214 31.34 20.55 -3.42
C ARG A 214 31.52 22.05 -3.25
N GLU A 215 30.61 22.86 -3.79
CA GLU A 215 30.69 24.33 -3.78
C GLU A 215 29.64 24.96 -2.87
N GLY A 216 28.50 24.29 -2.67
CA GLY A 216 27.35 24.85 -1.97
C GLY A 216 26.63 25.92 -2.80
N GLY A 217 25.92 26.81 -2.10
CA GLY A 217 25.20 27.93 -2.68
C GLY A 217 23.84 28.15 -2.01
N ASN A 218 23.29 29.36 -2.16
CA ASN A 218 21.93 29.69 -1.69
C ASN A 218 20.85 29.10 -2.61
N ILE A 219 20.94 27.79 -2.85
CA ILE A 219 20.04 27.00 -3.67
C ILE A 219 19.00 26.39 -2.74
N PRO A 220 17.69 26.63 -2.95
CA PRO A 220 16.64 25.99 -2.16
C PRO A 220 16.78 24.47 -2.13
N ILE A 221 16.46 23.87 -0.99
CA ILE A 221 16.36 22.42 -0.89
C ILE A 221 15.07 22.01 -1.61
N SER A 222 15.20 21.41 -2.79
CA SER A 222 14.07 20.94 -3.59
C SER A 222 14.05 19.42 -3.67
N ILE A 223 12.87 18.82 -3.63
CA ILE A 223 12.66 17.38 -3.74
C ILE A 223 11.67 17.04 -4.85
N ASP A 224 12.03 16.06 -5.68
CA ASP A 224 11.19 15.42 -6.67
C ASP A 224 11.48 13.90 -6.71
N MET A 225 10.81 13.17 -7.60
CA MET A 225 11.01 11.72 -7.75
C MET A 225 12.39 11.33 -8.30
N LYS A 226 13.17 12.28 -8.83
CA LYS A 226 14.48 12.02 -9.45
C LYS A 226 15.62 12.27 -8.47
N ASN A 227 15.45 13.18 -7.51
CA ASN A 227 16.51 13.59 -6.60
C ASN A 227 16.32 13.14 -5.15
N GLY A 228 15.23 12.42 -4.81
CA GLY A 228 14.89 12.02 -3.45
C GLY A 228 16.03 11.34 -2.68
N GLN A 229 16.85 10.52 -3.34
CA GLN A 229 18.03 9.87 -2.75
C GLN A 229 19.11 10.89 -2.34
N PHE A 230 19.44 11.83 -3.23
CA PHE A 230 20.44 12.86 -2.94
C PHE A 230 20.00 13.73 -1.76
N VAL A 231 18.71 14.11 -1.72
CA VAL A 231 18.16 14.94 -0.64
C VAL A 231 18.21 14.21 0.70
N VAL A 232 17.79 12.93 0.77
CA VAL A 232 17.80 12.18 2.03
C VAL A 232 19.23 11.97 2.53
N ASP A 233 20.20 11.65 1.67
CA ASP A 233 21.58 11.37 2.10
C ASP A 233 22.34 12.63 2.51
N MET A 234 22.13 13.76 1.83
CA MET A 234 22.69 15.05 2.24
C MET A 234 22.16 15.49 3.61
N LEU A 235 20.84 15.39 3.82
CA LEU A 235 20.21 15.74 5.09
C LEU A 235 20.55 14.72 6.19
N TRP A 236 20.72 13.44 5.85
CA TRP A 236 21.17 12.42 6.79
C TRP A 236 22.57 12.74 7.30
N ALA A 237 23.53 13.03 6.41
CA ALA A 237 24.88 13.43 6.80
C ALA A 237 24.88 14.65 7.73
N LEU A 238 24.05 15.66 7.42
CA LEU A 238 23.85 16.83 8.27
C LEU A 238 23.30 16.46 9.64
N GLY A 239 22.21 15.67 9.69
CA GLY A 239 21.57 15.23 10.92
C GLY A 239 22.53 14.45 11.81
N LEU A 240 23.25 13.48 11.25
CA LEU A 240 24.27 12.70 11.94
C LEU A 240 25.27 13.61 12.67
N ALA A 241 25.80 14.60 11.96
CA ALA A 241 26.89 15.44 12.44
C ALA A 241 26.44 16.57 13.40
N GLN A 242 25.21 17.04 13.25
CA GLN A 242 24.68 18.21 13.93
C GLN A 242 24.40 17.95 15.41
N LYS A 243 24.71 18.94 16.26
CA LYS A 243 24.36 18.92 17.68
C LYS A 243 22.86 19.09 17.90
N SER A 244 22.27 18.17 18.64
CA SER A 244 20.83 18.17 18.90
C SER A 244 20.50 17.63 20.28
N ILE A 245 19.51 18.22 20.95
CA ILE A 245 18.97 17.65 22.20
C ILE A 245 18.34 16.27 21.97
N VAL A 246 17.92 15.97 20.73
CA VAL A 246 17.39 14.65 20.35
C VAL A 246 18.40 13.54 20.64
N TYR A 247 19.70 13.83 20.49
CA TYR A 247 20.75 12.86 20.76
C TYR A 247 21.15 12.76 22.23
N THR A 248 20.98 13.83 23.00
CA THR A 248 21.37 13.83 24.42
C THR A 248 20.22 13.45 25.33
N GLU A 249 18.99 13.79 24.99
CA GLU A 249 17.79 13.57 25.81
C GLU A 249 16.84 12.54 25.20
N GLY A 250 16.97 12.23 23.91
CA GLY A 250 16.19 11.19 23.24
C GLY A 250 16.75 9.78 23.46
N PRO A 251 16.00 8.73 23.04
CA PRO A 251 16.36 7.34 23.30
C PRO A 251 17.74 6.95 22.80
N LEU A 252 18.19 7.52 21.67
CA LEU A 252 19.49 7.16 21.09
C LEU A 252 20.65 7.39 22.10
N GLY A 253 20.64 8.50 22.83
CA GLY A 253 21.66 8.79 23.85
C GLY A 253 21.29 8.39 25.27
N GLN A 254 20.01 8.21 25.60
CA GLN A 254 19.59 7.82 26.95
C GLN A 254 19.50 6.30 27.13
N GLU A 255 18.88 5.61 26.18
CA GLU A 255 18.61 4.16 26.26
C GLU A 255 19.63 3.32 25.48
N TYR A 256 20.25 3.92 24.45
CA TYR A 256 21.11 3.22 23.51
C TYR A 256 22.54 3.78 23.42
N ALA A 257 23.00 4.58 24.38
CA ALA A 257 24.33 5.21 24.37
C ALA A 257 25.49 4.25 24.00
N GLY A 258 25.50 3.03 24.57
CA GLY A 258 26.53 2.02 24.29
C GLY A 258 26.31 1.19 23.02
N ARG A 259 25.24 1.46 22.28
CA ARG A 259 24.80 0.71 21.08
C ARG A 259 24.49 1.62 19.91
N VAL A 260 24.88 2.90 19.97
CA VAL A 260 24.55 3.88 18.93
C VAL A 260 25.05 3.47 17.55
N GLY A 261 26.12 2.69 17.43
CA GLY A 261 26.63 2.18 16.14
C GLY A 261 25.78 1.08 15.50
N ASN A 262 24.77 0.54 16.19
CA ASN A 262 23.96 -0.57 15.68
C ASN A 262 22.76 -0.12 14.83
N PHE A 263 22.55 1.19 14.67
CA PHE A 263 21.42 1.73 13.94
C PHE A 263 21.77 2.05 12.49
N ALA A 264 20.76 1.97 11.63
CA ALA A 264 20.91 2.30 10.22
C ALA A 264 21.34 3.76 10.04
N SER A 265 20.84 4.67 10.89
CA SER A 265 21.17 6.09 10.87
C SER A 265 22.63 6.43 11.24
N THR A 266 23.36 5.51 11.86
CA THR A 266 24.72 5.75 12.37
C THR A 266 25.71 4.79 11.71
N GLY A 267 25.74 3.53 12.14
CA GLY A 267 26.63 2.51 11.59
C GLY A 267 26.34 2.19 10.13
N GLY A 268 25.13 2.49 9.64
CA GLY A 268 24.77 2.36 8.22
C GLY A 268 25.35 3.47 7.32
N TRP A 269 25.92 4.54 7.87
CA TRP A 269 26.49 5.62 7.07
C TRP A 269 27.91 5.28 6.59
N SER A 270 28.03 4.65 5.43
CA SER A 270 29.32 4.16 4.90
C SER A 270 30.16 5.23 4.17
N LEU A 271 29.52 6.38 3.90
CA LEU A 271 30.06 7.47 3.08
C LEU A 271 30.95 8.45 3.87
N ALA A 272 31.24 8.20 5.14
CA ALA A 272 32.16 9.02 5.92
C ALA A 272 33.64 8.67 5.66
N ARG A 273 34.52 9.61 6.00
CA ARG A 273 35.96 9.35 6.19
C ARG A 273 36.15 8.74 7.59
N GLY A 274 36.40 7.43 7.63
CA GLY A 274 36.48 6.67 8.88
C GLY A 274 35.11 6.24 9.41
N ASP A 275 35.02 5.94 10.70
CA ASP A 275 33.79 5.48 11.35
C ASP A 275 32.80 6.63 11.56
N ALA A 276 31.58 6.46 11.03
CA ALA A 276 30.48 7.42 11.10
C ALA A 276 30.07 7.79 12.53
N VAL A 277 30.16 6.84 13.47
CA VAL A 277 29.78 7.07 14.87
C VAL A 277 30.63 8.17 15.51
N ASN A 278 31.87 8.37 15.04
CA ASN A 278 32.74 9.44 15.52
C ASN A 278 32.28 10.85 15.14
N TYR A 279 31.27 10.97 14.27
CA TYR A 279 30.67 12.23 13.86
C TYR A 279 29.32 12.50 14.54
N LEU A 280 28.70 11.49 15.16
CA LEU A 280 27.38 11.61 15.78
C LEU A 280 27.34 12.77 16.80
N ASN A 281 26.39 13.70 16.63
CA ASN A 281 26.09 14.77 17.58
C ASN A 281 27.33 15.63 17.95
N LYS A 282 28.21 15.90 16.99
CA LYS A 282 29.56 16.41 17.27
C LYS A 282 29.73 17.90 17.00
N PHE A 283 29.11 18.43 15.96
CA PHE A 283 29.38 19.77 15.45
C PHE A 283 28.16 20.67 15.57
N ASP A 284 28.39 21.96 15.82
CA ASP A 284 27.34 22.98 15.79
C ASP A 284 27.23 23.57 14.37
N LEU A 285 26.62 22.79 13.48
CA LEU A 285 26.46 23.11 12.06
C LEU A 285 25.31 24.09 11.82
N ILE A 286 24.23 23.92 12.58
CA ILE A 286 23.05 24.79 12.62
C ILE A 286 22.97 25.37 14.04
N PRO A 287 23.46 26.60 14.27
CA PRO A 287 23.39 27.20 15.61
C PRO A 287 21.94 27.41 16.04
N LEU A 288 21.53 26.73 17.11
CA LEU A 288 20.19 26.81 17.68
C LEU A 288 20.24 27.28 19.13
N THR A 289 19.33 28.19 19.50
CA THR A 289 19.11 28.55 20.91
C THR A 289 18.52 27.38 21.69
N SER A 290 18.60 27.41 23.03
CA SER A 290 17.98 26.38 23.87
C SER A 290 16.46 26.27 23.67
N GLU A 291 15.79 27.37 23.34
CA GLU A 291 14.36 27.35 23.02
C GLU A 291 14.10 26.66 21.69
N GLN A 292 14.89 26.98 20.66
CA GLN A 292 14.80 26.29 19.37
C GLN A 292 15.11 24.80 19.49
N GLN A 293 16.10 24.41 20.29
CA GLN A 293 16.41 23.00 20.56
C GLN A 293 15.21 22.27 21.19
N ARG A 294 14.59 22.84 22.24
CA ARG A 294 13.36 22.28 22.84
C ARG A 294 12.26 22.11 21.80
N ARG A 295 12.05 23.13 20.97
CA ARG A 295 11.06 23.12 19.91
C ARG A 295 11.33 22.04 18.85
N VAL A 296 12.59 21.84 18.45
CA VAL A 296 12.99 20.71 17.59
C VAL A 296 12.59 19.38 18.24
N GLY A 297 12.86 19.20 19.53
CA GLY A 297 12.48 18.00 20.27
C GLY A 297 10.97 17.73 20.28
N GLU A 298 10.15 18.75 20.52
CA GLU A 298 8.69 18.61 20.53
C GLU A 298 8.12 18.26 19.16
N ILE A 299 8.59 18.92 18.09
CA ILE A 299 8.20 18.58 16.72
C ILE A 299 8.63 17.13 16.40
N ALA A 300 9.87 16.78 16.75
CA ALA A 300 10.45 15.49 16.47
C ALA A 300 9.67 14.31 17.07
N LYS A 301 9.08 14.49 18.27
CA LYS A 301 8.20 13.49 18.91
C LYS A 301 6.95 13.19 18.09
N GLY A 302 6.46 14.15 17.31
CA GLY A 302 5.24 14.00 16.50
C GLY A 302 5.47 13.56 15.05
N VAL A 303 6.71 13.37 14.60
CA VAL A 303 7.03 13.02 13.22
C VAL A 303 7.54 11.57 13.14
N TYR A 304 6.78 10.70 12.48
CA TYR A 304 7.11 9.30 12.20
C TYR A 304 7.40 9.08 10.71
N ARG A 305 7.93 7.90 10.38
CA ARG A 305 8.29 7.49 9.03
C ARG A 305 8.03 5.99 8.86
N PRO A 306 7.48 5.54 7.73
CA PRO A 306 7.02 4.15 7.59
C PRO A 306 8.12 3.09 7.67
N CYS A 307 9.39 3.46 7.49
CA CYS A 307 10.51 2.53 7.54
C CYS A 307 10.86 2.03 8.95
N CYS A 308 10.45 2.75 10.01
CA CYS A 308 10.70 2.37 11.40
C CYS A 308 9.46 2.60 12.29
N GLY A 309 9.49 2.04 13.49
CA GLY A 309 8.39 2.20 14.45
C GLY A 309 8.46 3.49 15.28
N ASN A 310 9.55 4.25 15.13
CA ASN A 310 9.92 5.31 16.05
C ASN A 310 9.72 6.71 15.44
N SER A 311 9.49 7.71 16.31
CA SER A 311 9.44 9.10 15.89
C SER A 311 10.84 9.68 15.65
N THR A 312 10.91 10.90 15.14
CA THR A 312 12.15 11.67 14.95
C THR A 312 12.90 11.91 16.24
N TRP A 313 12.21 11.82 17.39
CA TRP A 313 12.84 11.85 18.71
C TRP A 313 13.80 10.67 18.93
N PHE A 314 13.63 9.58 18.19
CA PHE A 314 14.59 8.49 18.10
C PHE A 314 14.96 8.24 16.62
N PRO A 315 15.95 8.98 16.09
CA PRO A 315 16.33 8.92 14.68
C PRO A 315 17.22 7.69 14.41
N ASP A 316 16.62 6.50 14.39
CA ASP A 316 17.24 5.19 14.20
C ASP A 316 17.46 4.78 12.72
N CYS A 317 16.81 5.48 11.79
CA CYS A 317 16.94 5.32 10.35
C CYS A 317 17.50 6.57 9.64
N ASN A 318 17.94 6.41 8.39
CA ASN A 318 18.47 7.50 7.57
C ASN A 318 17.44 8.60 7.31
N HIS A 319 16.21 8.25 6.91
CA HIS A 319 15.09 9.21 6.82
C HIS A 319 14.86 9.91 8.15
N GLY A 320 15.17 9.21 9.24
CA GLY A 320 14.99 9.69 10.58
C GLY A 320 15.91 10.84 10.96
N MET A 321 17.19 10.70 10.60
CA MET A 321 18.16 11.79 10.73
C MET A 321 17.93 12.89 9.70
N ALA A 322 17.56 12.54 8.46
CA ALA A 322 17.28 13.52 7.42
C ALA A 322 16.13 14.45 7.79
N ALA A 323 15.03 13.91 8.30
CA ALA A 323 13.91 14.71 8.79
C ALA A 323 14.30 15.56 10.01
N LEU A 324 15.14 15.06 10.92
CA LEU A 324 15.66 15.85 12.05
C LEU A 324 16.43 17.09 11.53
N ALA A 325 17.36 16.89 10.60
CA ALA A 325 18.13 17.98 10.02
C ALA A 325 17.23 19.02 9.31
N ALA A 326 16.21 18.56 8.58
CA ALA A 326 15.24 19.46 7.95
C ALA A 326 14.45 20.28 8.98
N ILE A 327 14.00 19.66 10.07
CA ILE A 327 13.33 20.33 11.18
C ILE A 327 14.25 21.39 11.80
N GLU A 328 15.50 21.04 12.08
CA GLU A 328 16.50 21.95 12.66
C GLU A 328 16.77 23.17 11.75
N LEU A 329 16.92 22.94 10.43
CA LEU A 329 17.07 24.02 9.45
C LEU A 329 15.86 24.96 9.48
N MET A 330 14.63 24.43 9.46
CA MET A 330 13.42 25.25 9.43
C MET A 330 13.16 25.97 10.75
N VAL A 331 13.43 25.33 11.90
CA VAL A 331 13.39 25.99 13.21
C VAL A 331 14.42 27.12 13.29
N SER A 332 15.62 26.93 12.73
CA SER A 332 16.66 27.97 12.68
C SER A 332 16.22 29.20 11.88
N LYS A 333 15.36 29.00 10.86
CA LYS A 333 14.77 30.07 10.05
C LYS A 333 13.52 30.70 10.64
N GLY A 334 13.04 30.21 11.79
CA GLY A 334 11.90 30.79 12.50
C GLY A 334 10.54 30.46 11.90
N LEU A 335 10.43 29.42 11.07
CA LEU A 335 9.14 28.90 10.61
C LEU A 335 8.27 28.49 11.80
N SER A 336 6.95 28.48 11.65
CA SER A 336 6.00 27.93 12.63
C SER A 336 5.97 26.39 12.64
N ASP A 337 5.43 25.78 13.70
CA ASP A 337 5.36 24.30 13.80
C ASP A 337 4.49 23.72 12.69
N GLU A 338 3.38 24.40 12.36
CA GLU A 338 2.46 23.96 11.31
C GLU A 338 3.13 23.95 9.93
N GLU A 339 3.90 25.00 9.60
CA GLU A 339 4.69 25.05 8.37
C GLU A 339 5.71 23.91 8.34
N ILE A 340 6.41 23.65 9.45
CA ILE A 340 7.41 22.57 9.53
C ILE A 340 6.75 21.20 9.29
N TYR A 341 5.62 20.90 9.93
CA TYR A 341 4.90 19.65 9.67
C TYR A 341 4.50 19.53 8.20
N LYS A 342 4.03 20.61 7.56
CA LYS A 342 3.68 20.62 6.13
C LYS A 342 4.89 20.33 5.24
N GLU A 343 6.05 20.94 5.51
CA GLU A 343 7.25 20.71 4.71
C GLU A 343 7.86 19.32 4.95
N VAL A 344 7.83 18.81 6.18
CA VAL A 344 8.26 17.44 6.48
C VAL A 344 7.33 16.42 5.82
N LEU A 345 6.03 16.68 5.74
CA LEU A 345 5.08 15.81 5.06
C LEU A 345 5.41 15.69 3.56
N LYS A 346 5.81 16.79 2.92
CA LYS A 346 6.27 16.77 1.53
C LYS A 346 7.52 15.89 1.36
N LEU A 347 8.54 16.08 2.21
CA LEU A 347 9.75 15.25 2.19
C LEU A 347 9.42 13.75 2.32
N ASN A 348 8.65 13.41 3.36
CA ASN A 348 8.22 12.04 3.61
C ASN A 348 7.37 11.48 2.46
N SER A 349 6.54 12.28 1.79
CA SER A 349 5.75 11.85 0.63
C SER A 349 6.67 11.37 -0.50
N PHE A 350 7.73 12.11 -0.82
CA PHE A 350 8.69 11.70 -1.86
C PHE A 350 9.61 10.56 -1.42
N TRP A 351 9.89 10.41 -0.12
CA TRP A 351 10.66 9.29 0.40
C TRP A 351 9.85 7.99 0.48
N PHE A 352 8.55 8.08 0.74
CA PHE A 352 7.63 6.94 0.92
C PHE A 352 6.37 7.08 0.04
N PRO A 353 6.53 7.15 -1.29
CA PRO A 353 5.45 7.54 -2.20
C PRO A 353 4.24 6.61 -2.11
N ASP A 354 4.45 5.30 -2.08
CA ASP A 354 3.35 4.32 -1.93
C ASP A 354 2.57 4.50 -0.62
N THR A 355 3.27 4.80 0.48
CA THR A 355 2.61 4.98 1.79
C THR A 355 1.76 6.23 1.81
N TYR A 356 2.25 7.36 1.28
CA TYR A 356 1.49 8.60 1.30
C TYR A 356 0.39 8.63 0.23
N LEU A 357 0.55 7.94 -0.89
CA LEU A 357 -0.54 7.68 -1.84
C LEU A 357 -1.66 6.84 -1.21
N THR A 358 -1.30 5.81 -0.45
CA THR A 358 -2.25 4.98 0.31
C THR A 358 -2.95 5.81 1.39
N THR A 359 -2.20 6.62 2.14
CA THR A 359 -2.72 7.48 3.20
C THR A 359 -3.65 8.55 2.65
N ALA A 360 -3.28 9.21 1.55
CA ALA A 360 -4.13 10.17 0.86
C ALA A 360 -5.43 9.51 0.35
N THR A 361 -5.36 8.27 -0.14
CA THR A 361 -6.54 7.50 -0.55
C THR A 361 -7.48 7.25 0.63
N TYR A 362 -6.92 6.89 1.80
CA TYR A 362 -7.69 6.71 3.03
C TYR A 362 -8.44 7.98 3.43
N PHE A 363 -7.80 9.15 3.38
CA PHE A 363 -8.45 10.43 3.69
C PHE A 363 -9.48 10.83 2.63
N ALA A 364 -9.17 10.67 1.34
CA ALA A 364 -10.09 10.98 0.25
C ALA A 364 -11.38 10.15 0.34
N ARG A 365 -11.26 8.86 0.69
CA ARG A 365 -12.40 7.97 0.94
C ARG A 365 -13.26 8.41 2.14
N GLN A 366 -12.71 9.16 3.09
CA GLN A 366 -13.46 9.78 4.19
C GLN A 366 -13.99 11.18 3.84
N GLY A 367 -13.78 11.65 2.62
CA GLY A 367 -14.21 12.98 2.16
C GLY A 367 -13.26 14.11 2.55
N ILE A 368 -12.02 13.81 2.94
CA ILE A 368 -10.99 14.80 3.27
C ILE A 368 -10.01 14.87 2.10
N SER A 369 -9.89 16.05 1.48
CA SER A 369 -8.92 16.29 0.40
C SER A 369 -7.50 16.26 0.94
N TRP A 370 -6.50 15.92 0.12
CA TRP A 370 -5.11 15.83 0.58
C TRP A 370 -4.59 17.17 1.11
N GLU A 371 -5.04 18.27 0.53
CA GLU A 371 -4.69 19.63 0.91
C GLU A 371 -5.25 20.03 2.29
N ASP A 372 -6.37 19.40 2.69
CA ASP A 372 -7.04 19.65 3.97
C ASP A 372 -6.59 18.69 5.08
N VAL A 373 -5.76 17.68 4.76
CA VAL A 373 -5.23 16.76 5.78
C VAL A 373 -4.27 17.49 6.72
N SER A 374 -4.46 17.30 8.02
CA SER A 374 -3.51 17.79 9.03
C SER A 374 -2.15 17.10 8.84
N ALA A 375 -1.12 17.87 8.50
CA ALA A 375 0.21 17.33 8.29
C ALA A 375 0.78 16.65 9.56
N LYS A 376 0.47 17.20 10.73
CA LYS A 376 0.82 16.61 12.03
C LYS A 376 0.13 15.25 12.24
N GLU A 377 -1.12 15.13 11.81
CA GLU A 377 -1.84 13.86 11.87
C GLU A 377 -1.25 12.84 10.89
N ALA A 378 -1.07 13.21 9.63
CA ALA A 378 -0.52 12.32 8.60
C ALA A 378 0.89 11.82 8.96
N LEU A 379 1.73 12.67 9.57
CA LEU A 379 3.06 12.31 10.07
C LEU A 379 3.05 11.57 11.41
N GLY A 380 1.91 11.48 12.09
CA GLY A 380 1.79 10.86 13.40
C GLY A 380 1.91 9.33 13.37
N GLU A 381 2.00 8.73 14.56
CA GLU A 381 2.20 7.30 14.75
C GLU A 381 1.17 6.44 14.01
N ALA A 382 -0.12 6.83 14.08
CA ALA A 382 -1.23 6.07 13.52
C ALA A 382 -1.17 5.90 11.99
N TYR A 383 -0.43 6.76 11.30
CA TYR A 383 -0.38 6.80 9.83
C TYR A 383 1.02 6.56 9.29
N SER A 384 2.04 7.12 9.96
CA SER A 384 3.41 7.12 9.48
C SER A 384 4.37 6.24 10.28
N SER A 385 3.97 5.58 11.38
CA SER A 385 4.82 4.51 11.92
C SER A 385 4.78 3.27 11.03
N ALA A 386 5.76 2.37 11.12
CA ALA A 386 5.72 1.10 10.39
C ALA A 386 4.41 0.32 10.60
N LYS A 387 3.90 0.29 11.84
CA LYS A 387 2.59 -0.33 12.14
C LYS A 387 1.43 0.48 11.58
N GLY A 388 1.43 1.80 11.78
CA GLY A 388 0.37 2.69 11.29
C GLY A 388 0.21 2.60 9.78
N ALA A 389 1.31 2.70 9.04
CA ALA A 389 1.34 2.56 7.58
C ALA A 389 0.80 1.19 7.13
N ALA A 390 1.18 0.11 7.81
CA ALA A 390 0.66 -1.23 7.51
C ALA A 390 -0.85 -1.36 7.81
N ASP A 391 -1.32 -0.78 8.92
CA ASP A 391 -2.73 -0.78 9.30
C ASP A 391 -3.57 0.03 8.29
N ILE A 392 -3.06 1.17 7.81
CA ILE A 392 -3.71 1.97 6.76
C ILE A 392 -3.72 1.22 5.43
N TYR A 393 -2.61 0.59 5.04
CA TYR A 393 -2.56 -0.25 3.84
C TYR A 393 -3.57 -1.41 3.89
N ALA A 394 -3.68 -2.09 5.03
CA ALA A 394 -4.64 -3.17 5.22
C ALA A 394 -6.10 -2.69 5.08
N LYS A 395 -6.40 -1.46 5.52
CA LYS A 395 -7.72 -0.83 5.35
C LYS A 395 -7.98 -0.45 3.89
N VAL A 396 -7.04 0.24 3.24
CA VAL A 396 -7.21 0.79 1.89
C VAL A 396 -7.18 -0.29 0.81
N GLY A 397 -6.37 -1.33 0.99
CA GLY A 397 -6.08 -2.31 -0.05
C GLY A 397 -5.20 -1.73 -1.18
N PRO A 398 -5.05 -2.47 -2.30
CA PRO A 398 -4.27 -2.03 -3.44
C PRO A 398 -4.86 -0.76 -4.06
N VAL A 399 -4.03 0.27 -4.21
CA VAL A 399 -4.37 1.50 -4.93
C VAL A 399 -4.12 1.34 -6.44
N GLN A 400 -4.82 2.12 -7.25
CA GLN A 400 -4.78 2.03 -8.72
C GLN A 400 -3.57 2.71 -9.36
N PHE A 401 -2.74 3.35 -8.54
CA PHE A 401 -1.53 4.06 -8.93
C PHE A 401 -0.35 3.52 -8.11
N LYS A 402 0.85 3.58 -8.69
CA LYS A 402 2.09 3.23 -7.98
C LYS A 402 2.88 4.49 -7.71
N GLY A 403 3.46 4.57 -6.52
CA GLY A 403 4.57 5.47 -6.24
C GLY A 403 5.76 5.08 -7.12
N GLY A 404 6.49 6.07 -7.63
CA GLY A 404 7.80 5.80 -8.23
C GLY A 404 8.80 5.31 -7.18
N ALA A 405 10.06 5.11 -7.57
CA ALA A 405 11.10 4.77 -6.61
C ALA A 405 11.32 5.95 -5.63
N GLY A 406 11.01 5.75 -4.34
CA GLY A 406 11.32 6.71 -3.27
C GLY A 406 12.80 6.66 -2.86
N GLY A 407 13.16 7.44 -1.83
CA GLY A 407 14.51 7.41 -1.25
C GLY A 407 14.79 6.08 -0.52
N SER A 408 15.89 5.42 -0.86
CA SER A 408 16.29 4.11 -0.36
C SER A 408 16.75 4.14 1.10
N CYS A 409 16.70 2.98 1.76
CA CYS A 409 17.36 2.73 3.04
C CYS A 409 18.83 2.36 2.77
N GLY A 410 19.75 3.33 2.88
CA GLY A 410 21.20 3.10 2.82
C GLY A 410 21.95 4.05 1.89
N ALA A 411 23.23 4.26 2.20
CA ALA A 411 24.15 5.16 1.49
C ALA A 411 25.54 4.53 1.33
#